data_AF-A0A7W1I339-F1
#
_entry.id   AF-A0A7W1I339-F1
#
_cell.length_a   1.000
_cell.length_b   1.000
_cell.length_c   1.000
_cell.angle_alpha   90.00
_cell.angle_beta   90.00
_cell.angle_gamma   90.00
#
_symmetry.space_group_name_H-M   'P 1'
#
loop_
_entity.id
_entity.type
_entity.pdbx_description
1 polymer ?
#
loop_
_entity_poly.entity_id
_entity_poly.type
_entity_poly.pdbx_seq_one_letter_code
_entity_poly.pdbx_strand_id
1 'polypeptide(L)'
;MTSITPRARYFSFIPWCVYDWQRREKGRSPAVGLRDAIITREKALVLGSVAHHDGKACVGGALVGSDALIAWFHKSQSEAELKKLPFAKYPAVGAYINSLVNLGFFLETAGAADSDDEEDAVPVAFDDLELSPLGTRLAEAYDEVVGQLTAVRELADPRARVSMRSLREFGKRGGFCELASPASRDRSVLRDIFFSRPGTGDKSHRVRKESLLLILELSRQLSVLDVRVGDSAFSSAVYFDQVVTEAGTTVDILWPPALADIKSRWRMFYFHHYMSVALEGMFAWMVAQASAQGLAGVSIDELIATLDEAAANRFASESCGGPASRWFGRSTPAMFFAMQSGGGTELNALTSRALDKELRASHKCAEDQLESILRLKEHSESQTGLAASLLLLGVTLARYTQWDEGPYGRWLAQAARDPYVDLVPPVLTRALSRRLDNWWTQPWNEIGRFVLSRYVVQQHQSMSYEKTAAGDRCLLQVEGSRIIASGSYDRIGMGNPRLRSALRILSDLALLRETTDGATRLTGDGTRLLDDELSKLADQ
;
A
#
# COMPACT_ATOMS: atom_id res chain seq x y z
N MET A 1 2.56 -7.36 5.80
CA MET A 1 1.10 -7.56 5.63
C MET A 1 0.77 -8.11 4.26
N THR A 2 1.15 -7.51 3.12
CA THR A 2 1.06 -8.19 1.80
C THR A 2 2.21 -7.78 0.86
N SER A 3 2.29 -8.43 -0.30
CA SER A 3 3.30 -8.18 -1.35
C SER A 3 3.13 -6.80 -2.00
N ILE A 4 4.24 -6.19 -2.41
CA ILE A 4 4.28 -4.95 -3.22
C ILE A 4 4.05 -5.27 -4.71
N THR A 5 4.35 -6.49 -5.14
CA THR A 5 4.25 -6.90 -6.55
C THR A 5 2.78 -7.08 -6.95
N PRO A 6 2.28 -6.35 -7.97
CA PRO A 6 0.87 -6.35 -8.30
C PRO A 6 0.40 -7.60 -9.05
N ARG A 7 1.30 -8.39 -9.68
CA ARG A 7 0.93 -9.59 -10.44
C ARG A 7 1.61 -10.83 -9.89
N ALA A 8 0.84 -11.90 -9.68
CA ALA A 8 1.38 -13.15 -9.13
C ALA A 8 2.36 -13.84 -10.09
N ARG A 9 2.21 -13.65 -11.41
CA ARG A 9 3.09 -14.22 -12.43
C ARG A 9 4.55 -13.76 -12.31
N TYR A 10 4.83 -12.57 -11.77
CA TYR A 10 6.23 -12.14 -11.57
C TYR A 10 7.00 -13.07 -10.61
N PHE A 11 6.30 -13.74 -9.69
CA PHE A 11 6.90 -14.65 -8.73
C PHE A 11 7.44 -15.93 -9.39
N SER A 12 6.85 -16.39 -10.50
CA SER A 12 7.39 -17.50 -11.29
C SER A 12 8.28 -17.04 -12.44
N PHE A 13 7.92 -15.92 -13.08
CA PHE A 13 8.64 -15.39 -14.23
C PHE A 13 10.08 -14.98 -13.92
N ILE A 14 10.34 -14.26 -12.82
CA ILE A 14 11.71 -13.80 -12.50
C ILE A 14 12.62 -14.97 -12.15
N PRO A 15 12.23 -15.93 -11.27
CA PRO A 15 13.00 -17.15 -11.07
C PRO A 15 13.24 -17.92 -12.37
N TRP A 16 12.22 -18.02 -13.24
CA TRP A 16 12.40 -18.65 -14.56
C TRP A 16 13.42 -17.93 -15.43
N CYS A 17 13.48 -16.59 -15.41
CA CYS A 17 14.50 -15.87 -16.17
C CYS A 17 15.92 -16.24 -15.72
N VAL A 18 16.14 -16.40 -14.42
CA VAL A 18 17.43 -16.86 -13.85
C VAL A 18 17.72 -18.28 -14.32
N TYR A 19 16.76 -19.18 -14.16
CA TYR A 19 16.85 -20.58 -14.59
C TYR A 19 17.19 -20.73 -16.09
N ASP A 20 16.46 -20.01 -16.95
CA ASP A 20 16.62 -20.08 -18.40
C ASP A 20 17.97 -19.46 -18.85
N TRP A 21 18.37 -18.33 -18.26
CA TRP A 21 19.70 -17.73 -18.52
C TRP A 21 20.83 -18.67 -18.10
N GLN A 22 20.77 -19.26 -16.91
CA GLN A 22 21.77 -20.21 -16.43
C GLN A 22 21.93 -21.41 -17.37
N ARG A 23 20.81 -21.91 -17.94
CA ARG A 23 20.82 -23.05 -18.87
C ARG A 23 21.29 -22.71 -20.28
N ARG A 24 20.99 -21.51 -20.78
CA ARG A 24 21.14 -21.17 -22.21
C ARG A 24 22.21 -20.13 -22.52
N GLU A 25 22.61 -19.30 -21.56
CA GLU A 25 23.42 -18.11 -21.81
C GLU A 25 24.64 -18.01 -20.88
N LYS A 26 24.54 -18.43 -19.62
CA LYS A 26 25.65 -18.33 -18.65
C LYS A 26 26.90 -19.01 -19.20
N GLY A 27 28.01 -18.27 -19.23
CA GLY A 27 29.30 -18.73 -19.74
C GLY A 27 29.42 -18.84 -21.27
N ARG A 28 28.41 -18.39 -22.05
CA ARG A 28 28.45 -18.39 -23.53
C ARG A 28 28.85 -17.02 -24.08
N SER A 29 29.43 -17.02 -25.28
CA SER A 29 29.81 -15.79 -25.99
C SER A 29 28.73 -15.35 -27.00
N PRO A 30 28.34 -14.06 -27.03
CA PRO A 30 28.77 -13.00 -26.11
C PRO A 30 28.08 -13.12 -24.75
N ALA A 31 28.81 -12.83 -23.67
CA ALA A 31 28.27 -12.89 -22.32
C ALA A 31 27.27 -11.73 -22.11
N VAL A 32 25.99 -12.07 -21.95
CA VAL A 32 24.96 -11.13 -21.50
C VAL A 32 24.81 -11.31 -19.99
N GLY A 33 24.96 -10.23 -19.22
CA GLY A 33 24.75 -10.27 -17.78
C GLY A 33 23.30 -10.63 -17.43
N LEU A 34 23.09 -11.26 -16.27
CA LEU A 34 21.78 -11.77 -15.83
C LEU A 34 20.73 -10.67 -15.82
N ARG A 35 21.10 -9.47 -15.37
CA ARG A 35 20.17 -8.32 -15.31
C ARG A 35 19.60 -7.98 -16.69
N ASP A 36 20.46 -7.89 -17.70
CA ASP A 36 20.04 -7.56 -19.07
C ASP A 36 19.24 -8.71 -19.70
N ALA A 37 19.58 -9.95 -19.34
CA ALA A 37 18.86 -11.15 -19.75
C ALA A 37 17.42 -11.16 -19.18
N ILE A 38 17.24 -10.77 -17.92
CA ILE A 38 15.91 -10.62 -17.30
C ILE A 38 15.12 -9.49 -17.96
N ILE A 39 15.72 -8.31 -18.16
CA ILE A 39 15.05 -7.16 -18.80
C ILE A 39 14.60 -7.51 -20.22
N THR A 40 15.43 -8.23 -20.98
CA THR A 40 15.09 -8.66 -22.34
C THR A 40 13.91 -9.62 -22.35
N ARG A 41 13.88 -10.60 -21.43
CA ARG A 41 12.75 -11.50 -21.23
C ARG A 41 11.49 -10.75 -20.79
N GLU A 42 11.62 -9.74 -19.93
CA GLU A 42 10.48 -8.94 -19.44
C GLU A 42 9.84 -8.16 -20.59
N LYS A 43 10.66 -7.51 -21.44
CA LYS A 43 10.19 -6.88 -22.68
C LYS A 43 9.48 -7.88 -23.60
N ALA A 44 10.02 -9.08 -23.76
CA ALA A 44 9.42 -10.13 -24.57
C ALA A 44 8.06 -10.57 -24.03
N LEU A 45 7.96 -10.79 -22.71
CA LEU A 45 6.72 -11.20 -22.06
C LEU A 45 5.64 -10.10 -22.16
N VAL A 46 6.02 -8.84 -21.90
CA VAL A 46 5.07 -7.72 -21.98
C VAL A 46 4.61 -7.48 -23.41
N LEU A 47 5.53 -7.44 -24.39
CA LEU A 47 5.16 -7.28 -25.80
C LEU A 47 4.36 -8.48 -26.31
N GLY A 48 4.71 -9.69 -25.90
CA GLY A 48 3.96 -10.91 -26.21
C GLY A 48 2.54 -10.87 -25.65
N SER A 49 2.39 -10.39 -24.42
CA SER A 49 1.09 -10.18 -23.77
C SER A 49 0.24 -9.13 -24.50
N VAL A 50 0.84 -8.01 -24.89
CA VAL A 50 0.18 -6.97 -25.70
C VAL A 50 -0.25 -7.52 -27.06
N ALA A 51 0.62 -8.28 -27.72
CA ALA A 51 0.32 -8.92 -29.00
C ALA A 51 -0.80 -9.96 -28.87
N HIS A 52 -0.84 -10.72 -27.78
CA HIS A 52 -1.91 -11.68 -27.49
C HIS A 52 -3.27 -10.99 -27.35
N HIS A 53 -3.32 -9.77 -26.82
CA HIS A 53 -4.53 -8.96 -26.68
C HIS A 53 -4.68 -7.88 -27.76
N ASP A 54 -4.11 -8.11 -28.95
CA ASP A 54 -4.28 -7.24 -30.12
C ASP A 54 -3.98 -5.75 -29.86
N GLY A 55 -2.88 -5.48 -29.14
CA GLY A 55 -2.43 -4.13 -28.84
C GLY A 55 -2.99 -3.56 -27.54
N LYS A 56 -3.73 -4.34 -26.75
CA LYS A 56 -4.28 -3.91 -25.45
C LYS A 56 -3.46 -4.46 -24.29
N ALA A 57 -3.58 -3.83 -23.13
CA ALA A 57 -3.04 -4.38 -21.89
C ALA A 57 -3.71 -5.72 -21.54
N CYS A 58 -3.01 -6.56 -20.76
CA CYS A 58 -3.59 -7.79 -20.23
C CYS A 58 -4.85 -7.53 -19.42
N VAL A 59 -5.71 -8.55 -19.37
CA VAL A 59 -6.78 -8.60 -18.37
C VAL A 59 -6.15 -8.41 -16.99
N GLY A 60 -6.68 -7.42 -16.29
CA GLY A 60 -6.18 -7.01 -14.99
C GLY A 60 -5.21 -5.82 -14.96
N GLY A 61 -5.01 -5.17 -16.09
CA GLY A 61 -4.35 -3.86 -16.16
C GLY A 61 -2.96 -3.88 -16.76
N ALA A 62 -2.39 -2.68 -16.85
CA ALA A 62 -1.07 -2.41 -17.39
C ALA A 62 0.04 -3.17 -16.66
N LEU A 63 1.06 -3.54 -17.41
CA LEU A 63 2.28 -4.20 -16.92
C LEU A 63 3.39 -3.16 -16.85
N VAL A 64 4.47 -3.47 -16.15
CA VAL A 64 5.66 -2.59 -16.14
C VAL A 64 6.10 -2.39 -17.60
N GLY A 65 6.08 -1.13 -18.06
CA GLY A 65 6.46 -0.75 -19.42
C GLY A 65 5.43 -1.04 -20.52
N SER A 66 4.20 -1.47 -20.21
CA SER A 66 3.22 -1.80 -21.24
C SER A 66 2.81 -0.60 -22.11
N ASP A 67 2.73 0.61 -21.57
CA ASP A 67 2.27 1.78 -22.33
C ASP A 67 3.21 2.10 -23.50
N ALA A 68 4.52 2.05 -23.25
CA ALA A 68 5.54 2.23 -24.26
C ALA A 68 5.49 1.14 -25.34
N LEU A 69 5.23 -0.11 -24.93
CA LEU A 69 5.18 -1.26 -25.84
C LEU A 69 3.88 -1.34 -26.64
N ILE A 70 2.75 -0.87 -26.08
CA ILE A 70 1.49 -0.69 -26.80
C ILE A 70 1.67 0.35 -27.91
N ALA A 71 2.23 1.52 -27.56
CA ALA A 71 2.53 2.57 -28.53
C ALA A 71 3.51 2.09 -29.62
N TRP A 72 4.47 1.24 -29.26
CA TRP A 72 5.37 0.62 -30.23
C TRP A 72 4.66 -0.40 -31.13
N PHE A 73 3.81 -1.28 -30.56
CA PHE A 73 3.09 -2.34 -31.29
C PHE A 73 2.19 -1.78 -32.40
N HIS A 74 1.54 -0.63 -32.17
CA HIS A 74 0.69 0.02 -33.16
C HIS A 74 1.42 0.60 -34.37
N LYS A 75 2.76 0.56 -34.41
CA LYS A 75 3.57 0.95 -35.57
C LYS A 75 3.71 -0.16 -36.63
N SER A 76 2.92 -1.24 -36.52
CA SER A 76 2.81 -2.35 -37.50
C SER A 76 4.13 -3.05 -37.83
N GLN A 77 4.97 -3.28 -36.82
CA GLN A 77 6.21 -4.04 -36.96
C GLN A 77 5.94 -5.55 -36.93
N SER A 78 6.53 -6.32 -37.84
CA SER A 78 6.39 -7.79 -37.89
C SER A 78 7.37 -8.53 -36.97
N GLU A 79 8.45 -7.86 -36.57
CA GLU A 79 9.54 -8.42 -35.76
C GLU A 79 10.06 -7.36 -34.79
N ALA A 80 10.52 -7.81 -33.62
CA ALA A 80 11.05 -6.94 -32.57
C ALA A 80 12.53 -7.21 -32.29
N GLU A 81 13.31 -6.14 -32.21
CA GLU A 81 14.67 -6.18 -31.65
C GLU A 81 14.59 -5.72 -30.18
N LEU A 82 14.41 -6.68 -29.28
CA LEU A 82 13.99 -6.44 -27.88
C LEU A 82 14.92 -5.48 -27.12
N LYS A 83 16.24 -5.55 -27.37
CA LYS A 83 17.21 -4.67 -26.71
C LYS A 83 16.97 -3.19 -27.02
N LYS A 84 16.49 -2.86 -28.23
CA LYS A 84 16.22 -1.49 -28.69
C LYS A 84 14.81 -0.99 -28.37
N LEU A 85 13.94 -1.84 -27.82
CA LEU A 85 12.58 -1.42 -27.49
C LEU A 85 12.57 -0.39 -26.35
N PRO A 86 11.74 0.67 -26.46
CA PRO A 86 11.48 1.55 -25.33
C PRO A 86 10.77 0.76 -24.23
N PHE A 87 11.16 0.98 -22.98
CA PHE A 87 10.61 0.25 -21.84
C PHE A 87 10.62 1.09 -20.57
N ALA A 88 10.18 0.51 -19.45
CA ALA A 88 10.15 1.20 -18.16
C ALA A 88 11.55 1.58 -17.68
N LYS A 89 11.66 2.78 -17.09
CA LYS A 89 12.88 3.25 -16.40
C LYS A 89 13.28 2.33 -15.25
N TYR A 90 12.29 1.73 -14.58
CA TYR A 90 12.47 0.80 -13.47
C TYR A 90 11.79 -0.54 -13.82
N PRO A 91 12.55 -1.51 -14.37
CA PRO A 91 12.04 -2.85 -14.68
C PRO A 91 11.57 -3.61 -13.43
N ALA A 92 10.70 -4.61 -13.60
CA ALA A 92 10.11 -5.38 -12.50
C ALA A 92 11.17 -6.05 -11.61
N VAL A 93 12.28 -6.52 -12.19
CA VAL A 93 13.38 -7.13 -11.41
C VAL A 93 13.94 -6.19 -10.35
N GLY A 94 14.13 -4.90 -10.69
CA GLY A 94 14.63 -3.91 -9.74
C GLY A 94 13.62 -3.59 -8.64
N ALA A 95 12.33 -3.70 -8.93
CA ALA A 95 11.26 -3.42 -7.98
C ALA A 95 10.96 -4.60 -7.04
N TYR A 96 11.14 -5.84 -7.51
CA TYR A 96 10.59 -7.03 -6.83
C TYR A 96 11.62 -8.04 -6.34
N ILE A 97 12.91 -7.92 -6.69
CA ILE A 97 13.92 -8.91 -6.31
C ILE A 97 13.96 -9.18 -4.80
N ASN A 98 13.92 -8.13 -3.97
CA ASN A 98 13.91 -8.28 -2.50
C ASN A 98 12.69 -9.05 -2.00
N SER A 99 11.53 -8.89 -2.66
CA SER A 99 10.33 -9.67 -2.30
C SER A 99 10.48 -11.15 -2.63
N LEU A 100 11.22 -11.50 -3.68
CA LEU A 100 11.50 -12.88 -4.08
C LEU A 100 12.56 -13.53 -3.19
N VAL A 101 13.59 -12.79 -2.80
CA VAL A 101 14.58 -13.23 -1.81
C VAL A 101 13.91 -13.51 -0.47
N ASN A 102 13.07 -12.59 0.02
CA ASN A 102 12.29 -12.77 1.25
C ASN A 102 11.24 -13.88 1.19
N LEU A 103 10.98 -14.45 0.01
CA LEU A 103 10.14 -15.63 -0.17
C LEU A 103 10.94 -16.93 -0.23
N GLY A 104 12.27 -16.85 -0.10
CA GLY A 104 13.19 -17.97 -0.16
C GLY A 104 13.32 -18.54 -1.56
N PHE A 105 13.15 -17.75 -2.63
CA PHE A 105 13.32 -18.25 -4.01
C PHE A 105 14.77 -18.32 -4.46
N PHE A 106 15.63 -17.57 -3.80
CA PHE A 106 17.06 -17.55 -4.07
C PHE A 106 17.79 -18.10 -2.85
N LEU A 107 18.96 -18.69 -3.07
CA LEU A 107 19.85 -19.04 -1.97
C LEU A 107 20.27 -17.76 -1.26
N GLU A 108 20.28 -17.78 0.08
CA GLU A 108 20.86 -16.70 0.86
C GLU A 108 22.34 -16.61 0.48
N THR A 109 22.66 -15.61 -0.33
CA THR A 109 24.04 -15.26 -0.60
C THR A 109 24.58 -14.68 0.70
N ALA A 110 25.52 -15.39 1.32
CA ALA A 110 26.18 -14.95 2.55
C ALA A 110 26.69 -13.51 2.35
N GLY A 111 25.98 -12.53 2.90
CA GLY A 111 26.32 -11.10 2.77
C GLY A 111 25.19 -10.14 2.40
N ALA A 112 23.96 -10.61 2.07
CA ALA A 112 22.85 -9.71 1.70
C ALA A 112 21.74 -9.56 2.77
N ALA A 113 22.02 -9.95 4.01
CA ALA A 113 21.10 -9.74 5.13
C ALA A 113 21.55 -8.51 5.94
N ASP A 114 20.73 -7.46 5.92
CA ASP A 114 20.60 -6.35 6.89
C ASP A 114 21.62 -6.32 8.05
N SER A 115 22.91 -6.16 7.74
CA SER A 115 23.96 -5.90 8.73
C SER A 115 24.59 -4.58 8.35
N ASP A 116 24.49 -3.62 9.27
CA ASP A 116 25.16 -2.31 9.18
C ASP A 116 26.71 -2.45 9.30
N ASP A 117 27.23 -3.68 9.36
CA ASP A 117 28.66 -4.01 9.41
C ASP A 117 29.19 -4.28 7.99
N GLU A 118 29.34 -3.20 7.20
CA GLU A 118 29.83 -3.19 5.81
C GLU A 118 31.35 -3.43 5.64
N GLU A 119 32.10 -3.90 6.63
CA GLU A 119 33.57 -3.94 6.53
C GLU A 119 34.17 -5.24 5.93
N ASP A 120 33.44 -6.37 5.87
CA ASP A 120 34.04 -7.66 5.45
C ASP A 120 33.22 -8.49 4.42
N ALA A 121 32.12 -7.99 3.88
CA ALA A 121 31.32 -8.75 2.90
C ALA A 121 31.91 -8.66 1.47
N VAL A 122 32.31 -9.81 0.91
CA VAL A 122 32.65 -9.90 -0.52
C VAL A 122 31.41 -9.51 -1.35
N PRO A 123 31.47 -8.48 -2.21
CA PRO A 123 30.31 -8.06 -2.99
C PRO A 123 29.93 -9.18 -3.96
N VAL A 124 28.81 -9.84 -3.69
CA VAL A 124 28.23 -10.86 -4.57
C VAL A 124 27.72 -10.17 -5.83
N ALA A 125 28.24 -10.55 -7.00
CA ALA A 125 27.78 -9.96 -8.25
C ALA A 125 26.35 -10.44 -8.56
N PHE A 126 25.54 -9.59 -9.19
CA PHE A 126 24.16 -9.96 -9.55
C PHE A 126 24.07 -11.20 -10.44
N ASP A 127 25.13 -11.49 -11.22
CA ASP A 127 25.25 -12.67 -12.08
C ASP A 127 25.46 -13.99 -11.32
N ASP A 128 25.77 -13.90 -10.02
CA ASP A 128 25.94 -15.03 -9.10
C ASP A 128 24.65 -15.40 -8.37
N LEU A 129 23.52 -14.78 -8.73
CA LEU A 129 22.22 -15.11 -8.14
C LEU A 129 21.83 -16.56 -8.47
N GLU A 130 21.61 -17.37 -7.44
CA GLU A 130 21.25 -18.79 -7.55
C GLU A 130 19.87 -19.09 -6.96
N LEU A 131 19.13 -19.98 -7.63
CA LEU A 131 17.80 -20.39 -7.19
C LEU A 131 17.89 -21.39 -6.03
N SER A 132 17.03 -21.19 -5.05
CA SER A 132 16.79 -22.19 -4.00
C SER A 132 16.01 -23.40 -4.56
N PRO A 133 15.90 -24.52 -3.82
CA PRO A 133 15.03 -25.63 -4.24
C PRO A 133 13.57 -25.22 -4.48
N LEU A 134 13.07 -24.22 -3.75
CA LEU A 134 11.74 -23.66 -3.97
C LEU A 134 11.69 -22.84 -5.26
N GLY A 135 12.69 -21.98 -5.49
CA GLY A 135 12.82 -21.18 -6.71
C GLY A 135 12.94 -22.04 -7.97
N THR A 136 13.76 -23.09 -7.93
CA THR A 136 13.96 -24.04 -9.04
C THR A 136 12.66 -24.74 -9.41
N ARG A 137 11.95 -25.32 -8.42
CA ARG A 137 10.66 -25.98 -8.66
C ARG A 137 9.62 -25.04 -9.28
N LEU A 138 9.60 -23.78 -8.85
CA LEU A 138 8.69 -22.78 -9.41
C LEU A 138 9.08 -22.38 -10.84
N ALA A 139 10.39 -22.20 -11.09
CA ALA A 139 10.93 -21.88 -12.41
C ALA A 139 10.66 -23.01 -13.42
N GLU A 140 10.87 -24.27 -13.02
CA GLU A 140 10.60 -25.46 -13.83
C GLU A 140 9.12 -25.58 -14.19
N ALA A 141 8.22 -25.36 -13.23
CA ALA A 141 6.78 -25.39 -13.49
C ALA A 141 6.34 -24.35 -14.53
N TYR A 142 7.00 -23.18 -14.59
CA TYR A 142 6.76 -22.21 -15.64
C TYR A 142 7.46 -22.58 -16.95
N ASP A 143 8.69 -23.11 -16.89
CA ASP A 143 9.45 -23.59 -18.06
C ASP A 143 8.74 -24.70 -18.84
N GLU A 144 8.01 -25.60 -18.17
CA GLU A 144 7.18 -26.61 -18.82
C GLU A 144 6.14 -26.00 -19.78
N VAL A 145 5.69 -24.78 -19.50
CA VAL A 145 4.69 -24.07 -20.30
C VAL A 145 5.35 -23.28 -21.44
N VAL A 146 6.50 -22.63 -21.18
CA VAL A 146 7.09 -21.63 -22.09
C VAL A 146 8.44 -22.00 -22.68
N GLY A 147 9.21 -22.89 -22.05
CA GLY A 147 10.60 -23.19 -22.35
C GLY A 147 10.86 -23.76 -23.74
N GLN A 148 9.85 -24.38 -24.35
CA GLN A 148 9.93 -24.94 -25.71
C GLN A 148 9.45 -23.98 -26.80
N LEU A 149 8.96 -22.79 -26.44
CA LEU A 149 8.45 -21.83 -27.40
C LEU A 149 9.59 -21.24 -28.23
N THR A 150 9.29 -20.97 -29.50
CA THR A 150 10.24 -20.37 -30.46
C THR A 150 10.79 -19.05 -29.92
N ALA A 151 9.93 -18.18 -29.37
CA ALA A 151 10.36 -16.91 -28.79
C ALA A 151 11.43 -17.12 -27.71
N VAL A 152 11.24 -18.07 -26.79
CA VAL A 152 12.21 -18.34 -25.71
C VAL A 152 13.55 -18.82 -26.25
N ARG A 153 13.55 -19.67 -27.28
CA ARG A 153 14.79 -20.09 -27.93
C ARG A 153 15.51 -18.93 -28.62
N GLU A 154 14.75 -18.03 -29.26
CA GLU A 154 15.26 -16.82 -29.90
C GLU A 154 15.84 -15.82 -28.87
N LEU A 155 15.34 -15.77 -27.63
CA LEU A 155 15.85 -14.87 -26.59
C LEU A 155 17.31 -15.12 -26.19
N ALA A 156 17.78 -16.36 -26.34
CA ALA A 156 19.17 -16.72 -26.05
C ALA A 156 20.15 -16.25 -27.14
N ASP A 157 19.66 -15.84 -28.32
CA ASP A 157 20.50 -15.27 -29.37
C ASP A 157 20.47 -13.73 -29.27
N PRO A 158 21.60 -13.09 -28.90
CA PRO A 158 21.67 -11.64 -28.72
C PRO A 158 21.50 -10.83 -30.02
N ARG A 159 21.50 -11.49 -31.19
CA ARG A 159 21.26 -10.89 -32.51
C ARG A 159 19.88 -11.23 -33.08
N ALA A 160 19.11 -12.10 -32.43
CA ALA A 160 17.83 -12.53 -32.96
C ALA A 160 16.79 -11.40 -32.94
N ARG A 161 16.08 -11.28 -34.06
CA ARG A 161 14.82 -10.54 -34.13
C ARG A 161 13.71 -11.54 -33.86
N VAL A 162 12.85 -11.23 -32.89
CA VAL A 162 11.80 -12.15 -32.45
C VAL A 162 10.53 -11.81 -33.22
N SER A 163 9.93 -12.80 -33.88
CA SER A 163 8.72 -12.55 -34.67
C SER A 163 7.52 -12.22 -33.78
N MET A 164 6.63 -11.34 -34.23
CA MET A 164 5.41 -11.02 -33.49
C MET A 164 4.50 -12.24 -33.30
N ARG A 165 4.55 -13.21 -34.21
CA ARG A 165 3.85 -14.49 -34.07
C ARG A 165 4.41 -15.31 -32.90
N SER A 166 5.74 -15.43 -32.80
CA SER A 166 6.41 -16.11 -31.68
C SER A 166 6.08 -15.42 -30.35
N LEU A 167 6.15 -14.08 -30.30
CA LEU A 167 5.83 -13.30 -29.10
C LEU A 167 4.36 -13.45 -28.70
N ARG A 168 3.42 -13.42 -29.66
CA ARG A 168 1.99 -13.63 -29.38
C ARG A 168 1.74 -15.00 -28.75
N GLU A 169 2.42 -16.05 -29.23
CA GLU A 169 2.32 -17.38 -28.62
C GLU A 169 2.93 -17.41 -27.21
N PHE A 170 4.03 -16.69 -26.98
CA PHE A 170 4.60 -16.54 -25.64
C PHE A 170 3.62 -15.82 -24.69
N GLY A 171 2.98 -14.74 -25.13
CA GLY A 171 1.93 -14.07 -24.36
C GLY A 171 0.72 -14.96 -24.06
N LYS A 172 0.28 -15.76 -25.04
CA LYS A 172 -0.86 -16.68 -24.91
C LYS A 172 -0.63 -17.82 -23.91
N ARG A 173 0.63 -18.21 -23.65
CA ARG A 173 0.94 -19.31 -22.70
C ARG A 173 1.55 -18.82 -21.40
N GLY A 174 2.47 -17.87 -21.50
CA GLY A 174 3.25 -17.34 -20.38
C GLY A 174 2.69 -16.04 -19.80
N GLY A 175 1.71 -15.42 -20.45
CA GLY A 175 1.15 -14.12 -20.06
C GLY A 175 0.63 -14.07 -18.63
N PHE A 176 0.47 -12.84 -18.15
CA PHE A 176 0.06 -12.59 -16.77
C PHE A 176 -1.39 -13.03 -16.51
N CYS A 177 -2.30 -12.80 -17.45
CA CYS A 177 -3.70 -13.25 -17.36
C CYS A 177 -3.84 -14.77 -17.44
N GLU A 178 -2.89 -15.46 -18.06
CA GLU A 178 -2.92 -16.91 -18.26
C GLU A 178 -2.63 -17.68 -16.96
N LEU A 179 -2.17 -17.02 -15.89
CA LEU A 179 -1.93 -17.70 -14.62
C LEU A 179 -3.23 -18.26 -14.04
N ALA A 180 -4.36 -17.59 -14.27
CA ALA A 180 -5.65 -18.05 -13.80
C ALA A 180 -6.12 -19.33 -14.51
N SER A 181 -5.53 -19.68 -15.66
CA SER A 181 -5.88 -20.89 -16.41
C SER A 181 -5.50 -22.15 -15.63
N PRO A 182 -6.35 -23.20 -15.61
CA PRO A 182 -6.00 -24.51 -15.07
C PRO A 182 -4.78 -25.16 -15.73
N ALA A 183 -4.42 -24.74 -16.96
CA ALA A 183 -3.25 -25.22 -17.67
C ALA A 183 -1.92 -24.66 -17.13
N SER A 184 -1.96 -23.59 -16.31
CA SER A 184 -0.75 -22.99 -15.73
C SER A 184 -0.23 -23.83 -14.57
N ARG A 185 0.85 -24.58 -14.81
CA ARG A 185 1.42 -25.52 -13.83
C ARG A 185 1.99 -24.86 -12.59
N ASP A 186 2.54 -23.66 -12.74
CA ASP A 186 3.08 -22.85 -11.65
C ASP A 186 2.00 -22.24 -10.73
N ARG A 187 0.71 -22.26 -11.12
CA ARG A 187 -0.39 -21.73 -10.29
C ARG A 187 -0.52 -22.47 -8.97
N SER A 188 -0.45 -23.80 -8.96
CA SER A 188 -0.55 -24.59 -7.72
C SER A 188 0.64 -24.32 -6.80
N VAL A 189 1.85 -24.27 -7.36
CA VAL A 189 3.08 -23.97 -6.61
C VAL A 189 2.99 -22.58 -5.97
N LEU A 190 2.52 -21.57 -6.71
CA LEU A 190 2.30 -20.23 -6.16
C LEU A 190 1.23 -20.21 -5.07
N ARG A 191 0.11 -20.94 -5.22
CA ARG A 191 -0.89 -21.06 -4.14
C ARG A 191 -0.25 -21.64 -2.88
N ASP A 192 0.56 -22.68 -3.00
CA ASP A 192 1.24 -23.26 -1.85
C ASP A 192 2.19 -22.24 -1.17
N ILE A 193 2.96 -21.48 -1.95
CA ILE A 193 3.86 -20.44 -1.44
C ILE A 193 3.10 -19.31 -0.74
N PHE A 194 2.07 -18.74 -1.38
CA PHE A 194 1.32 -17.60 -0.83
C PHE A 194 0.54 -17.98 0.43
N PHE A 195 0.10 -19.24 0.54
CA PHE A 195 -0.60 -19.76 1.71
C PHE A 195 0.29 -20.59 2.65
N SER A 196 1.61 -20.49 2.49
CA SER A 196 2.63 -21.06 3.40
C SER A 196 2.47 -22.56 3.66
N ARG A 197 1.97 -23.33 2.68
CA ARG A 197 1.83 -24.78 2.76
C ARG A 197 3.16 -25.55 2.82
N PRO A 198 4.29 -25.09 2.24
CA PRO A 198 5.54 -25.84 2.28
C PRO A 198 6.28 -25.85 3.63
N GLY A 199 5.64 -25.51 4.76
CA GLY A 199 6.31 -25.48 6.07
C GLY A 199 7.37 -24.37 6.20
N THR A 200 7.32 -23.35 5.34
CA THR A 200 8.18 -22.15 5.41
C THR A 200 7.72 -21.28 6.58
N GLY A 201 8.12 -21.67 7.80
CA GLY A 201 7.55 -21.25 9.07
C GLY A 201 7.99 -19.89 9.63
N ASP A 202 8.33 -18.91 8.80
CA ASP A 202 8.59 -17.56 9.32
C ASP A 202 7.28 -16.76 9.56
N LYS A 203 7.32 -15.89 10.57
CA LYS A 203 6.22 -14.97 10.96
C LYS A 203 5.72 -14.13 9.78
N SER A 204 6.61 -13.71 8.87
CA SER A 204 6.23 -12.92 7.68
C SER A 204 5.29 -13.68 6.74
N HIS A 205 5.57 -14.97 6.54
CA HIS A 205 4.78 -15.86 5.70
C HIS A 205 3.38 -16.08 6.29
N ARG A 206 3.30 -16.30 7.61
CA ARG A 206 2.03 -16.44 8.33
C ARG A 206 1.15 -15.19 8.20
N VAL A 207 1.70 -14.01 8.46
CA VAL A 207 0.95 -12.73 8.35
C VAL A 207 0.43 -12.50 6.93
N ARG A 208 1.20 -12.90 5.90
CA ARG A 208 0.77 -12.81 4.50
C ARG A 208 -0.40 -13.76 4.23
N LYS A 209 -0.28 -15.03 4.62
CA LYS A 209 -1.34 -16.04 4.49
C LYS A 209 -2.63 -15.54 5.13
N GLU A 210 -2.57 -15.15 6.40
CA GLU A 210 -3.72 -14.67 7.17
C GLU A 210 -4.34 -13.42 6.53
N SER A 211 -3.54 -12.51 5.98
CA SER A 211 -4.05 -11.32 5.27
C SER A 211 -4.82 -11.70 4.00
N LEU A 212 -4.32 -12.68 3.25
CA LEU A 212 -5.01 -13.18 2.05
C LEU A 212 -6.31 -13.89 2.41
N LEU A 213 -6.32 -14.68 3.50
CA LEU A 213 -7.54 -15.32 4.02
C LEU A 213 -8.56 -14.28 4.50
N LEU A 214 -8.12 -13.21 5.15
CA LEU A 214 -8.97 -12.09 5.56
C LEU A 214 -9.68 -11.44 4.36
N ILE A 215 -8.96 -11.22 3.25
CA ILE A 215 -9.53 -10.66 2.02
C ILE A 215 -10.52 -11.64 1.37
N LEU A 216 -10.19 -12.93 1.32
CA LEU A 216 -11.10 -13.97 0.80
C LEU A 216 -12.38 -14.05 1.65
N GLU A 217 -12.26 -14.02 2.97
CA GLU A 217 -13.40 -14.07 3.88
C GLU A 217 -14.32 -12.85 3.72
N LEU A 218 -13.74 -11.65 3.62
CA LEU A 218 -14.51 -10.44 3.33
C LEU A 218 -15.23 -10.55 1.99
N SER A 219 -14.54 -11.02 0.95
CA SER A 219 -15.12 -11.21 -0.38
C SER A 219 -16.26 -12.22 -0.35
N ARG A 220 -16.17 -13.27 0.49
CA ARG A 220 -17.24 -14.27 0.66
C ARG A 220 -18.49 -13.62 1.25
N GLN A 221 -18.34 -12.86 2.33
CA GLN A 221 -19.45 -12.16 2.98
C GLN A 221 -20.09 -11.09 2.09
N LEU A 222 -19.29 -10.32 1.36
CA LEU A 222 -19.79 -9.26 0.49
C LEU A 222 -20.35 -9.75 -0.85
N SER A 223 -19.97 -10.95 -1.30
CA SER A 223 -20.47 -11.52 -2.56
C SER A 223 -21.97 -11.79 -2.58
N VAL A 224 -22.61 -11.99 -1.42
CA VAL A 224 -24.07 -12.20 -1.34
C VAL A 224 -24.86 -10.90 -1.54
N LEU A 225 -24.17 -9.75 -1.46
CA LEU A 225 -24.74 -8.41 -1.61
C LEU A 225 -24.28 -7.73 -2.90
N ASP A 226 -23.55 -8.45 -3.75
CA ASP A 226 -22.95 -7.91 -4.99
C ASP A 226 -22.07 -6.67 -4.77
N VAL A 227 -21.37 -6.62 -3.62
CA VAL A 227 -20.48 -5.52 -3.28
C VAL A 227 -19.06 -5.82 -3.76
N ARG A 228 -18.43 -4.81 -4.38
CA ARG A 228 -17.02 -4.85 -4.76
C ARG A 228 -16.11 -4.69 -3.54
N VAL A 229 -15.09 -5.53 -3.41
CA VAL A 229 -14.05 -5.34 -2.39
C VAL A 229 -13.00 -4.37 -2.91
N GLY A 230 -13.10 -3.10 -2.47
CA GLY A 230 -12.12 -2.05 -2.75
C GLY A 230 -11.42 -1.54 -1.48
N ASP A 231 -10.59 -0.50 -1.63
CA ASP A 231 -9.85 0.12 -0.51
C ASP A 231 -10.77 0.60 0.61
N SER A 232 -11.86 1.28 0.27
CA SER A 232 -12.86 1.75 1.23
C SER A 232 -13.53 0.58 1.96
N ALA A 233 -14.15 -0.36 1.24
CA ALA A 233 -14.81 -1.53 1.84
C ALA A 233 -13.88 -2.33 2.76
N PHE A 234 -12.66 -2.61 2.34
CA PHE A 234 -11.70 -3.33 3.19
C PHE A 234 -11.29 -2.52 4.42
N SER A 235 -10.99 -1.22 4.26
CA SER A 235 -10.64 -0.35 5.37
C SER A 235 -11.74 -0.27 6.42
N SER A 236 -12.99 -0.05 6.00
CA SER A 236 -14.12 0.04 6.91
C SER A 236 -14.38 -1.31 7.58
N ALA A 237 -14.25 -2.43 6.85
CA ALA A 237 -14.44 -3.77 7.40
C ALA A 237 -13.43 -4.11 8.51
N VAL A 238 -12.13 -3.81 8.32
CA VAL A 238 -11.11 -4.13 9.33
C VAL A 238 -11.04 -3.09 10.45
N TYR A 239 -11.45 -1.85 10.19
CA TYR A 239 -11.35 -0.75 11.14
C TYR A 239 -12.61 -0.57 11.99
N PHE A 240 -13.80 -0.71 11.41
CA PHE A 240 -15.09 -0.52 12.06
C PHE A 240 -15.91 -1.81 12.23
N ASP A 241 -15.47 -2.93 11.66
CA ASP A 241 -16.24 -4.18 11.53
C ASP A 241 -17.51 -4.00 10.68
N GLN A 242 -17.51 -3.02 9.77
CA GLN A 242 -18.67 -2.65 8.96
C GLN A 242 -18.28 -2.20 7.57
N VAL A 243 -19.18 -2.39 6.60
CA VAL A 243 -19.07 -1.82 5.25
C VAL A 243 -20.33 -1.04 4.94
N VAL A 244 -20.18 0.16 4.39
CA VAL A 244 -21.28 0.93 3.83
C VAL A 244 -21.32 0.68 2.32
N THR A 245 -22.44 0.17 1.81
CA THR A 245 -22.60 -0.08 0.38
C THR A 245 -22.84 1.23 -0.38
N GLU A 246 -22.74 1.19 -1.71
CA GLU A 246 -23.04 2.36 -2.56
C GLU A 246 -24.50 2.84 -2.38
N ALA A 247 -25.41 1.96 -1.99
CA ALA A 247 -26.80 2.31 -1.66
C ALA A 247 -26.95 2.97 -0.27
N GLY A 248 -25.86 3.15 0.48
CA GLY A 248 -25.86 3.68 1.85
C GLY A 248 -26.22 2.65 2.92
N THR A 249 -26.43 1.38 2.55
CA THR A 249 -26.75 0.32 3.52
C THR A 249 -25.50 -0.07 4.31
N THR A 250 -25.59 -0.11 5.62
CA THR A 250 -24.50 -0.60 6.48
C THR A 250 -24.62 -2.10 6.70
N VAL A 251 -23.51 -2.82 6.56
CA VAL A 251 -23.40 -4.27 6.70
C VAL A 251 -22.36 -4.58 7.76
N ASP A 252 -22.73 -5.33 8.79
CA ASP A 252 -21.80 -5.84 9.80
C ASP A 252 -20.96 -6.99 9.22
N ILE A 253 -19.65 -6.96 9.47
CA ILE A 253 -18.71 -7.99 9.03
C ILE A 253 -18.37 -8.89 10.21
N LEU A 254 -18.56 -10.20 10.03
CA LEU A 254 -18.33 -11.20 11.06
C LEU A 254 -17.01 -11.93 10.80
N TRP A 255 -15.96 -11.55 11.51
CA TRP A 255 -14.66 -12.19 11.34
C TRP A 255 -14.57 -13.51 12.12
N PRO A 256 -14.13 -14.63 11.49
CA PRO A 256 -13.77 -15.84 12.21
C PRO A 256 -12.73 -15.56 13.31
N PRO A 257 -12.83 -16.19 14.50
CA PRO A 257 -11.86 -15.97 15.59
C PRO A 257 -10.40 -16.18 15.18
N ALA A 258 -10.15 -17.17 14.30
CA ALA A 258 -8.85 -17.45 13.70
C ALA A 258 -8.21 -16.26 12.95
N LEU A 259 -9.01 -15.28 12.50
CA LEU A 259 -8.53 -14.11 11.78
C LEU A 259 -8.50 -12.83 12.64
N ALA A 260 -8.80 -12.93 13.94
CA ALA A 260 -8.88 -11.76 14.82
C ALA A 260 -7.52 -11.03 15.00
N ASP A 261 -6.41 -11.78 15.09
CA ASP A 261 -5.06 -11.19 15.21
C ASP A 261 -4.70 -10.39 13.95
N ILE A 262 -4.85 -11.00 12.77
CA ILE A 262 -4.50 -10.32 11.53
C ILE A 262 -5.39 -9.12 11.23
N LYS A 263 -6.70 -9.22 11.54
CA LYS A 263 -7.63 -8.09 11.45
C LYS A 263 -7.18 -6.94 12.36
N SER A 264 -6.76 -7.24 13.58
CA SER A 264 -6.26 -6.23 14.53
C SER A 264 -4.96 -5.57 14.05
N ARG A 265 -4.06 -6.32 13.40
CA ARG A 265 -2.85 -5.75 12.76
C ARG A 265 -3.19 -4.83 11.60
N TRP A 266 -4.16 -5.19 10.76
CA TRP A 266 -4.68 -4.30 9.72
C TRP A 266 -5.30 -3.05 10.32
N ARG A 267 -6.02 -3.17 11.44
CA ARG A 267 -6.54 -2.01 12.16
C ARG A 267 -5.44 -1.08 12.66
N MET A 268 -4.33 -1.62 13.19
CA MET A 268 -3.14 -0.83 13.55
C MET A 268 -2.50 -0.14 12.34
N PHE A 269 -2.46 -0.81 11.20
CA PHE A 269 -2.03 -0.19 9.94
C PHE A 269 -2.92 1.01 9.59
N TYR A 270 -4.23 0.89 9.75
CA TYR A 270 -5.17 1.98 9.46
C TYR A 270 -5.08 3.12 10.49
N PHE A 271 -4.80 2.86 11.77
CA PHE A 271 -4.47 3.94 12.72
C PHE A 271 -3.26 4.75 12.25
N HIS A 272 -2.20 4.09 11.79
CA HIS A 272 -1.03 4.76 11.23
C HIS A 272 -1.35 5.49 9.92
N HIS A 273 -2.15 4.88 9.03
CA HIS A 273 -2.60 5.50 7.78
C HIS A 273 -3.41 6.76 8.02
N TYR A 274 -4.46 6.73 8.84
CA TYR A 274 -5.31 7.90 9.09
C TYR A 274 -4.56 9.03 9.80
N MET A 275 -3.66 8.69 10.73
CA MET A 275 -2.75 9.68 11.33
C MET A 275 -1.84 10.31 10.26
N SER A 276 -1.29 9.51 9.34
CA SER A 276 -0.45 10.01 8.24
C SER A 276 -1.25 10.91 7.30
N VAL A 277 -2.47 10.52 6.92
CA VAL A 277 -3.39 11.33 6.11
C VAL A 277 -3.71 12.66 6.79
N ALA A 278 -3.93 12.67 8.10
CA ALA A 278 -4.14 13.90 8.85
C ALA A 278 -2.92 14.84 8.79
N LEU A 279 -1.71 14.33 9.02
CA LEU A 279 -0.49 15.12 8.97
C LEU A 279 -0.16 15.60 7.55
N GLU A 280 -0.34 14.75 6.54
CA GLU A 280 -0.20 15.12 5.13
C GLU A 280 -1.26 16.14 4.70
N GLY A 281 -2.48 16.04 5.22
CA GLY A 281 -3.55 17.03 5.02
C GLY A 281 -3.16 18.41 5.57
N MET A 282 -2.62 18.46 6.80
CA MET A 282 -2.08 19.69 7.37
C MET A 282 -0.91 20.25 6.55
N PHE A 283 -0.03 19.37 6.06
CA PHE A 283 1.10 19.75 5.21
C PHE A 283 0.64 20.36 3.89
N ALA A 284 -0.24 19.67 3.15
CA ALA A 284 -0.79 20.13 1.88
C ALA A 284 -1.49 21.49 2.05
N TRP A 285 -2.31 21.62 3.09
CA TRP A 285 -2.98 22.87 3.43
C TRP A 285 -1.99 23.99 3.73
N MET A 286 -0.97 23.73 4.57
CA MET A 286 0.05 24.72 4.91
C MET A 286 0.85 25.18 3.68
N VAL A 287 1.23 24.26 2.79
CA VAL A 287 1.91 24.59 1.54
C VAL A 287 1.04 25.50 0.68
N ALA A 288 -0.27 25.23 0.59
CA ALA A 288 -1.21 26.07 -0.15
C ALA A 288 -1.32 27.48 0.47
N GLN A 289 -1.49 27.58 1.79
CA GLN A 289 -1.58 28.87 2.49
C GLN A 289 -0.29 29.69 2.38
N ALA A 290 0.87 29.07 2.60
CA ALA A 290 2.16 29.73 2.48
C ALA A 290 2.45 30.16 1.02
N SER A 291 2.11 29.32 0.05
CA SER A 291 2.23 29.66 -1.38
C SER A 291 1.38 30.87 -1.77
N ALA A 292 0.17 30.97 -1.22
CA ALA A 292 -0.72 32.10 -1.48
C ALA A 292 -0.17 33.44 -0.95
N GLN A 293 0.69 33.41 0.07
CA GLN A 293 1.36 34.61 0.61
C GLN A 293 2.69 34.94 -0.10
N GLY A 294 3.18 34.07 -0.97
CA GLY A 294 4.47 34.25 -1.66
C GLY A 294 5.62 34.46 -0.68
N LEU A 295 6.51 35.42 -0.98
CA LEU A 295 7.69 35.73 -0.16
C LEU A 295 7.36 36.38 1.19
N ALA A 296 6.14 36.90 1.39
CA ALA A 296 5.75 37.42 2.70
C ALA A 296 5.65 36.28 3.75
N GLY A 297 5.35 35.07 3.28
CA GLY A 297 5.15 33.90 4.11
C GLY A 297 4.00 34.05 5.11
N VAL A 298 3.83 33.02 5.93
CA VAL A 298 2.78 32.96 6.95
C VAL A 298 3.33 32.42 8.26
N SER A 299 2.89 32.94 9.40
CA SER A 299 3.24 32.42 10.72
C SER A 299 2.27 31.34 11.17
N ILE A 300 2.71 30.47 12.07
CA ILE A 300 1.84 29.42 12.65
C ILE A 300 0.66 30.05 13.39
N ASP A 301 0.85 31.17 14.10
CA ASP A 301 -0.24 31.81 14.84
C ASP A 301 -1.32 32.39 13.90
N GLU A 302 -0.92 32.97 12.76
CA GLU A 302 -1.86 33.40 11.71
C GLU A 302 -2.65 32.20 11.15
N LEU A 303 -1.97 31.08 10.87
CA LEU A 303 -2.62 29.85 10.38
C LEU A 303 -3.61 29.29 11.42
N ILE A 304 -3.23 29.27 12.69
CA ILE A 304 -4.06 28.73 13.77
C ILE A 304 -5.28 29.62 14.05
N ALA A 305 -5.16 30.94 13.90
CA ALA A 305 -6.29 31.86 14.05
C ALA A 305 -7.44 31.54 13.07
N THR A 306 -7.15 30.92 11.92
CA THR A 306 -8.16 30.53 10.93
C THR A 306 -9.14 29.46 11.44
N LEU A 307 -8.79 28.73 12.50
CA LEU A 307 -9.68 27.74 13.12
C LEU A 307 -10.91 28.35 13.80
N ASP A 308 -10.88 29.64 14.10
CA ASP A 308 -12.03 30.36 14.66
C ASP A 308 -12.91 30.99 13.55
N GLU A 309 -12.58 30.80 12.27
CA GLU A 309 -13.36 31.33 11.15
C GLU A 309 -14.65 30.56 10.86
N ALA A 310 -15.59 31.23 10.18
CA ALA A 310 -16.93 30.69 9.92
C ALA A 310 -16.94 29.37 9.14
N ALA A 311 -15.97 29.16 8.23
CA ALA A 311 -15.87 27.92 7.44
C ALA A 311 -15.50 26.71 8.33
N ALA A 312 -14.46 26.85 9.17
CA ALA A 312 -14.05 25.82 10.12
C ALA A 312 -15.15 25.49 11.13
N ASN A 313 -15.81 26.53 11.68
CA ASN A 313 -16.93 26.37 12.60
C ASN A 313 -18.14 25.65 11.97
N ARG A 314 -18.48 26.00 10.73
CA ARG A 314 -19.56 25.35 9.98
C ARG A 314 -19.26 23.88 9.77
N PHE A 315 -18.06 23.57 9.28
CA PHE A 315 -17.62 22.19 9.08
C PHE A 315 -17.70 21.38 10.38
N ALA A 316 -17.11 21.90 11.47
CA ALA A 316 -17.14 21.26 12.79
C ALA A 316 -18.58 21.00 13.28
N SER A 317 -19.49 21.95 13.08
CA SER A 317 -20.91 21.80 13.44
C SER A 317 -21.62 20.73 12.60
N GLU A 318 -21.38 20.72 11.29
CA GLU A 318 -22.00 19.77 10.35
C GLU A 318 -21.52 18.33 10.58
N SER A 319 -20.24 18.16 10.93
CA SER A 319 -19.65 16.87 11.32
C SER A 319 -20.16 16.38 12.67
N CYS A 320 -20.41 17.30 13.62
CA CYS A 320 -20.94 16.97 14.96
C CYS A 320 -22.45 16.74 15.04
N GLY A 321 -23.23 17.02 14.01
CA GLY A 321 -24.70 16.90 14.10
C GLY A 321 -25.33 17.79 15.17
N GLY A 322 -24.70 18.91 15.54
CA GLY A 322 -25.19 19.83 16.58
C GLY A 322 -24.52 21.21 16.51
N PRO A 323 -24.95 22.19 17.33
CA PRO A 323 -24.37 23.53 17.39
C PRO A 323 -23.02 23.50 18.12
N ALA A 324 -22.13 22.58 17.72
CA ALA A 324 -20.79 22.47 18.24
C ALA A 324 -20.12 23.83 18.13
N SER A 325 -19.78 24.39 19.30
CA SER A 325 -19.20 25.69 19.59
C SER A 325 -18.92 26.59 18.38
N ARG A 326 -19.43 27.84 18.43
CA ARG A 326 -19.09 28.94 17.50
C ARG A 326 -17.57 29.27 17.38
N TRP A 327 -16.69 28.44 17.95
CA TRP A 327 -15.26 28.63 18.14
C TRP A 327 -14.54 27.26 18.15
N PHE A 328 -14.43 26.61 16.99
CA PHE A 328 -13.77 25.31 16.87
C PHE A 328 -12.36 25.35 17.46
N GLY A 329 -11.55 26.36 17.12
CA GLY A 329 -10.19 26.51 17.65
C GLY A 329 -10.10 26.58 19.17
N ARG A 330 -11.12 27.11 19.84
CA ARG A 330 -11.19 27.21 21.32
C ARG A 330 -11.85 26.02 22.01
N SER A 331 -12.57 25.19 21.24
CA SER A 331 -13.12 23.94 21.76
C SER A 331 -12.02 22.90 21.95
N THR A 332 -12.32 21.85 22.71
CA THR A 332 -11.39 20.77 23.00
C THR A 332 -11.87 19.47 22.35
N PRO A 333 -10.98 18.50 22.09
CA PRO A 333 -11.40 17.15 21.70
C PRO A 333 -12.44 16.55 22.66
N ALA A 334 -12.22 16.66 23.97
CA ALA A 334 -13.17 16.21 24.99
C ALA A 334 -14.58 16.78 24.79
N MET A 335 -14.70 18.10 24.62
CA MET A 335 -15.99 18.75 24.38
C MET A 335 -16.61 18.30 23.05
N PHE A 336 -15.79 18.21 22.00
CA PHE A 336 -16.24 17.83 20.66
C PHE A 336 -16.84 16.42 20.64
N PHE A 337 -16.15 15.47 21.26
CA PHE A 337 -16.52 14.05 21.22
C PHE A 337 -17.49 13.61 22.33
N ALA A 338 -17.58 14.36 23.44
CA ALA A 338 -18.62 14.15 24.46
C ALA A 338 -20.03 14.31 23.86
N MET A 339 -20.21 15.24 22.93
CA MET A 339 -21.49 15.44 22.21
C MET A 339 -21.90 14.23 21.36
N GLN A 340 -20.93 13.44 20.88
CA GLN A 340 -21.21 12.31 19.98
C GLN A 340 -21.41 10.99 20.73
N SER A 341 -20.65 10.78 21.80
CA SER A 341 -20.50 9.46 22.42
C SER A 341 -20.91 9.39 23.89
N GLY A 342 -21.38 10.52 24.46
CA GLY A 342 -21.59 10.64 25.91
C GLY A 342 -20.29 10.45 26.72
N GLY A 343 -19.14 10.61 26.06
CA GLY A 343 -17.82 10.34 26.62
C GLY A 343 -17.47 11.24 27.80
N GLY A 344 -16.64 10.71 28.70
CA GLY A 344 -16.12 11.44 29.86
C GLY A 344 -15.11 12.53 29.47
N THR A 345 -14.79 13.40 30.43
CA THR A 345 -13.79 14.47 30.28
C THR A 345 -12.35 13.97 30.16
N GLU A 346 -12.12 12.68 30.44
CA GLU A 346 -10.80 12.05 30.38
C GLU A 346 -10.71 11.06 29.21
N LEU A 347 -9.57 11.06 28.53
CA LEU A 347 -9.25 10.09 27.50
C LEU A 347 -8.57 8.87 28.12
N ASN A 348 -9.31 7.77 28.19
CA ASN A 348 -8.82 6.47 28.65
C ASN A 348 -9.40 5.36 27.77
N ALA A 349 -9.06 4.11 28.07
CA ALA A 349 -9.53 2.96 27.30
C ALA A 349 -11.07 2.80 27.26
N LEU A 350 -11.79 3.26 28.29
CA LEU A 350 -13.27 3.22 28.31
C LEU A 350 -13.85 4.27 27.36
N THR A 351 -13.40 5.53 27.45
CA THR A 351 -13.81 6.60 26.52
C THR A 351 -13.47 6.23 25.07
N SER A 352 -12.27 5.67 24.86
CA SER A 352 -11.82 5.19 23.55
C SER A 352 -12.73 4.09 22.97
N ARG A 353 -13.15 3.11 23.78
CA ARG A 353 -14.12 2.07 23.38
C ARG A 353 -15.52 2.63 23.11
N ALA A 354 -15.95 3.61 23.89
CA ALA A 354 -17.23 4.29 23.65
C ALA A 354 -17.21 5.02 22.31
N LEU A 355 -16.13 5.77 22.02
CA LEU A 355 -15.93 6.40 20.70
C LEU A 355 -15.91 5.35 19.59
N ASP A 356 -15.27 4.20 19.81
CA ASP A 356 -15.22 3.11 18.84
C ASP A 356 -16.62 2.59 18.48
N LYS A 357 -17.48 2.49 19.50
CA LYS A 357 -18.84 1.99 19.36
C LYS A 357 -19.75 2.95 18.60
N GLU A 358 -19.62 4.25 18.85
CA GLU A 358 -20.54 5.27 18.32
C GLU A 358 -20.11 5.82 16.94
N LEU A 359 -18.82 6.08 16.72
CA LEU A 359 -18.32 6.69 15.47
C LEU A 359 -18.06 5.65 14.36
N ARG A 360 -19.08 4.89 13.98
CA ARG A 360 -18.97 3.83 12.97
C ARG A 360 -18.81 4.35 11.53
N ALA A 361 -18.64 3.45 10.56
CA ALA A 361 -18.32 3.77 9.16
C ALA A 361 -19.26 4.78 8.46
N SER A 362 -20.52 4.86 8.88
CA SER A 362 -21.49 5.83 8.34
C SER A 362 -21.51 7.18 9.07
N HIS A 363 -20.75 7.33 10.16
CA HIS A 363 -20.70 8.57 10.93
C HIS A 363 -19.89 9.63 10.18
N LYS A 364 -20.34 10.88 10.16
CA LYS A 364 -19.65 12.00 9.49
C LYS A 364 -18.26 12.36 10.05
N CYS A 365 -17.91 11.79 11.20
CA CYS A 365 -16.63 11.97 11.89
C CYS A 365 -15.78 10.69 11.84
N ALA A 366 -16.24 9.66 11.13
CA ALA A 366 -15.44 8.49 10.88
C ALA A 366 -14.22 8.87 10.03
N GLU A 367 -13.13 8.17 10.27
CA GLU A 367 -11.84 8.47 9.66
C GLU A 367 -11.87 8.41 8.14
N ASP A 368 -12.64 7.49 7.55
CA ASP A 368 -12.81 7.35 6.10
C ASP A 368 -13.60 8.51 5.48
N GLN A 369 -14.60 9.04 6.18
CA GLN A 369 -15.36 10.23 5.76
C GLN A 369 -14.46 11.47 5.80
N LEU A 370 -13.71 11.65 6.89
CA LEU A 370 -12.78 12.78 7.04
C LEU A 370 -11.63 12.71 6.03
N GLU A 371 -11.07 11.51 5.78
CA GLU A 371 -10.09 11.30 4.72
C GLU A 371 -10.67 11.68 3.34
N SER A 372 -11.91 11.27 3.05
CA SER A 372 -12.56 11.59 1.77
C SER A 372 -12.72 13.10 1.57
N ILE A 373 -13.09 13.83 2.63
CA ILE A 373 -13.15 15.30 2.64
C ILE A 373 -11.77 15.90 2.36
N LEU A 374 -10.72 15.45 3.07
CA LEU A 374 -9.37 15.99 2.88
C LEU A 374 -8.83 15.82 1.45
N ARG A 375 -9.26 14.78 0.74
CA ARG A 375 -8.87 14.51 -0.64
C ARG A 375 -9.57 15.41 -1.67
N LEU A 376 -10.61 16.14 -1.27
CA LEU A 376 -11.26 17.11 -2.15
C LEU A 376 -10.40 18.37 -2.24
N LYS A 377 -10.04 18.76 -3.47
CA LYS A 377 -9.15 19.89 -3.72
C LYS A 377 -9.65 21.20 -3.09
N GLU A 378 -10.96 21.42 -3.06
CA GLU A 378 -11.58 22.61 -2.45
C GLU A 378 -11.27 22.78 -0.95
N HIS A 379 -10.95 21.69 -0.25
CA HIS A 379 -10.62 21.73 1.17
C HIS A 379 -9.13 21.97 1.42
N SER A 380 -8.26 21.65 0.46
CA SER A 380 -6.81 21.90 0.58
C SER A 380 -6.47 23.40 0.65
N GLU A 381 -7.31 24.27 0.10
CA GLU A 381 -7.10 25.72 0.05
C GLU A 381 -7.95 26.50 1.08
N SER A 382 -8.86 25.83 1.80
CA SER A 382 -9.78 26.47 2.75
C SER A 382 -9.50 26.08 4.20
N GLN A 383 -10.04 26.84 5.14
CA GLN A 383 -9.90 26.61 6.59
C GLN A 383 -10.45 25.25 7.02
N THR A 384 -11.38 24.70 6.23
CA THR A 384 -11.89 23.33 6.40
C THR A 384 -10.78 22.29 6.34
N GLY A 385 -9.74 22.47 5.52
CA GLY A 385 -8.63 21.53 5.40
C GLY A 385 -7.88 21.33 6.72
N LEU A 386 -7.56 22.42 7.43
CA LEU A 386 -6.91 22.33 8.74
C LEU A 386 -7.84 21.72 9.79
N ALA A 387 -9.10 22.15 9.85
CA ALA A 387 -10.07 21.64 10.81
C ALA A 387 -10.34 20.13 10.63
N ALA A 388 -10.56 19.68 9.39
CA ALA A 388 -10.75 18.27 9.05
C ALA A 388 -9.52 17.42 9.39
N SER A 389 -8.31 17.95 9.15
CA SER A 389 -7.07 17.25 9.50
C SER A 389 -6.91 17.10 11.00
N LEU A 390 -7.20 18.14 11.79
CA LEU A 390 -7.14 18.07 13.25
C LEU A 390 -8.19 17.11 13.82
N LEU A 391 -9.40 17.13 13.26
CA LEU A 391 -10.46 16.20 13.65
C LEU A 391 -10.10 14.75 13.33
N LEU A 392 -9.55 14.49 12.14
CA LEU A 392 -9.06 13.16 11.77
C LEU A 392 -7.96 12.69 12.72
N LEU A 393 -7.01 13.57 13.04
CA LEU A 393 -5.95 13.26 14.00
C LEU A 393 -6.52 12.93 15.38
N GLY A 394 -7.38 13.80 15.92
CA GLY A 394 -7.94 13.65 17.25
C GLY A 394 -8.80 12.39 17.40
N VAL A 395 -9.68 12.09 16.43
CA VAL A 395 -10.50 10.87 16.48
C VAL A 395 -9.64 9.60 16.37
N THR A 396 -8.62 9.62 15.50
CA THR A 396 -7.70 8.49 15.29
C THR A 396 -6.92 8.19 16.57
N LEU A 397 -6.32 9.20 17.21
CA LEU A 397 -5.54 9.01 18.44
C LEU A 397 -6.43 8.64 19.64
N ALA A 398 -7.64 9.23 19.72
CA ALA A 398 -8.59 8.90 20.77
C ALA A 398 -9.05 7.43 20.69
N ARG A 399 -9.38 6.95 19.48
CA ARG A 399 -9.71 5.53 19.24
C ARG A 399 -8.52 4.59 19.42
N TYR A 400 -7.30 5.05 19.15
CA TYR A 400 -6.07 4.28 19.39
C TYR A 400 -5.80 4.07 20.89
N THR A 401 -6.23 4.97 21.77
CA THR A 401 -5.90 4.93 23.21
C THR A 401 -6.23 3.60 23.89
N GLN A 402 -7.32 2.92 23.53
CA GLN A 402 -7.63 1.59 24.08
C GLN A 402 -6.59 0.50 23.74
N TRP A 403 -5.70 0.74 22.77
CA TRP A 403 -4.70 -0.19 22.26
C TRP A 403 -3.28 0.13 22.73
N ASP A 404 -3.02 1.34 23.23
CA ASP A 404 -1.68 1.89 23.48
C ASP A 404 -0.83 0.98 24.37
N GLU A 405 -1.39 0.55 25.51
CA GLU A 405 -0.74 -0.35 26.46
C GLU A 405 -0.89 -1.85 26.09
N GLY A 406 -1.59 -2.15 24.99
CA GLY A 406 -1.87 -3.50 24.54
C GLY A 406 -0.74 -4.13 23.71
N PRO A 407 -0.84 -5.44 23.39
CA PRO A 407 0.13 -6.11 22.54
C PRO A 407 0.23 -5.49 21.14
N TYR A 408 -0.89 -5.02 20.58
CA TYR A 408 -0.92 -4.37 19.27
C TYR A 408 -0.35 -2.95 19.30
N GLY A 409 -0.60 -2.17 20.36
CA GLY A 409 0.02 -0.86 20.54
C GLY A 409 1.54 -0.97 20.67
N ARG A 410 2.02 -1.91 21.50
CA ARG A 410 3.46 -2.23 21.59
C ARG A 410 4.06 -2.68 20.27
N TRP A 411 3.36 -3.53 19.52
CA TRP A 411 3.80 -3.96 18.19
C TRP A 411 3.93 -2.78 17.22
N LEU A 412 2.95 -1.86 17.20
CA LEU A 412 3.02 -0.66 16.36
C LEU A 412 4.15 0.28 16.80
N ALA A 413 4.41 0.40 18.10
CA ALA A 413 5.50 1.22 18.64
C ALA A 413 6.89 0.70 18.23
N GLN A 414 7.06 -0.60 17.99
CA GLN A 414 8.32 -1.18 17.49
C GLN A 414 8.67 -0.76 16.07
N ALA A 415 7.70 -0.20 15.30
CA ALA A 415 7.97 0.32 13.97
C ALA A 415 8.75 1.65 14.00
N ALA A 416 8.76 2.37 15.14
CA ALA A 416 9.55 3.58 15.31
C ALA A 416 10.92 3.23 15.91
N ARG A 417 11.98 3.36 15.11
CA ARG A 417 13.38 3.23 15.53
C ARG A 417 13.89 4.57 16.06
N ASP A 418 13.55 5.66 15.39
CA ASP A 418 13.86 7.02 15.81
C ASP A 418 12.57 7.80 16.08
N PRO A 419 12.21 8.07 17.34
CA PRO A 419 11.02 8.86 17.68
C PRO A 419 11.04 10.31 17.15
N TYR A 420 12.18 10.81 16.68
CA TYR A 420 12.27 12.13 16.08
C TYR A 420 11.85 12.15 14.61
N VAL A 421 12.07 11.05 13.89
CA VAL A 421 11.86 10.91 12.45
C VAL A 421 10.64 10.04 12.15
N ASP A 422 10.45 8.96 12.91
CA ASP A 422 9.39 7.99 12.70
C ASP A 422 8.07 8.46 13.31
N LEU A 423 7.07 8.62 12.44
CA LEU A 423 5.73 9.02 12.82
C LEU A 423 4.84 7.79 12.98
N VAL A 424 4.58 7.40 14.22
CA VAL A 424 3.56 6.39 14.56
C VAL A 424 2.64 6.91 15.67
N PRO A 425 1.38 6.42 15.77
CA PRO A 425 0.44 6.87 16.80
C PRO A 425 1.01 6.89 18.24
N PRO A 426 1.73 5.85 18.72
CA PRO A 426 2.33 5.91 20.06
C PRO A 426 3.41 6.99 20.24
N VAL A 427 4.12 7.38 19.19
CA VAL A 427 5.11 8.49 19.27
C VAL A 427 4.38 9.83 19.40
N LEU A 428 3.36 10.04 18.56
CA LEU A 428 2.60 11.29 18.54
C LEU A 428 1.80 11.50 19.83
N THR A 429 1.09 10.47 20.31
CA THR A 429 0.33 10.53 21.57
C THR A 429 1.24 10.85 22.75
N ARG A 430 2.40 10.18 22.89
CA ARG A 430 3.34 10.46 23.98
C ARG A 430 3.91 11.87 23.92
N ALA A 431 4.16 12.39 22.71
CA ALA A 431 4.67 13.74 22.56
C ALA A 431 3.61 14.81 22.86
N LEU A 432 2.36 14.59 22.45
CA LEU A 432 1.22 15.42 22.85
C LEU A 432 1.08 15.44 24.36
N SER A 433 1.08 14.27 25.01
CA SER A 433 1.01 14.18 26.47
C SER A 433 2.19 14.84 27.17
N ARG A 434 3.41 14.68 26.67
CA ARG A 434 4.58 15.34 27.26
C ARG A 434 4.53 16.86 27.12
N ARG A 435 4.03 17.37 26.00
CA ARG A 435 4.03 18.81 25.71
C ARG A 435 2.84 19.54 26.32
N LEU A 436 1.67 18.91 26.30
CA LEU A 436 0.38 19.52 26.57
C LEU A 436 -0.35 18.88 27.77
N ASP A 437 0.32 17.97 28.48
CA ASP A 437 -0.22 17.19 29.58
C ASP A 437 -1.47 16.40 29.14
N ASN A 438 -2.65 16.72 29.65
CA ASN A 438 -3.89 16.14 29.15
C ASN A 438 -4.34 16.80 27.82
N TRP A 439 -3.70 16.42 26.72
CA TRP A 439 -3.97 16.98 25.38
C TRP A 439 -5.46 16.86 24.96
N TRP A 440 -6.19 15.86 25.46
CA TRP A 440 -7.61 15.65 25.19
C TRP A 440 -8.49 16.82 25.65
N THR A 441 -8.07 17.51 26.70
CA THR A 441 -8.76 18.68 27.26
C THR A 441 -8.16 20.00 26.80
N GLN A 442 -7.16 19.97 25.91
CA GLN A 442 -6.55 21.19 25.40
C GLN A 442 -7.35 21.73 24.21
N PRO A 443 -7.39 23.06 24.01
CA PRO A 443 -8.04 23.64 22.85
C PRO A 443 -7.37 23.19 21.54
N TRP A 444 -8.16 23.06 20.47
CA TRP A 444 -7.65 22.67 19.16
C TRP A 444 -6.57 23.61 18.61
N ASN A 445 -6.60 24.90 18.97
CA ASN A 445 -5.56 25.84 18.58
C ASN A 445 -4.18 25.52 19.19
N GLU A 446 -4.11 25.06 20.44
CA GLU A 446 -2.88 24.63 21.11
C GLU A 446 -2.35 23.32 20.50
N ILE A 447 -3.26 22.36 20.29
CA ILE A 447 -2.92 21.09 19.63
C ILE A 447 -2.39 21.36 18.22
N GLY A 448 -3.13 22.15 17.44
CA GLY A 448 -2.76 22.52 16.07
C GLY A 448 -1.42 23.24 16.03
N ARG A 449 -1.17 24.21 16.91
CA ARG A 449 0.11 24.93 16.97
C ARG A 449 1.28 23.98 17.18
N PHE A 450 1.15 23.06 18.13
CA PHE A 450 2.20 22.08 18.40
C PHE A 450 2.42 21.12 17.23
N VAL A 451 1.33 20.56 16.67
CA VAL A 451 1.42 19.58 15.57
C VAL A 451 1.96 20.23 14.30
N LEU A 452 1.48 21.41 13.91
CA LEU A 452 1.98 22.14 12.75
C LEU A 452 3.48 22.46 12.90
N SER A 453 3.89 22.94 14.07
CA SER A 453 5.29 23.29 14.31
C SER A 453 6.21 22.07 14.27
N ARG A 454 5.91 21.06 15.10
CA ARG A 454 6.81 19.92 15.31
C ARG A 454 6.69 18.83 14.25
N TYR A 455 5.48 18.49 13.85
CA TYR A 455 5.20 17.28 13.06
C TYR A 455 4.90 17.56 11.59
N VAL A 456 4.70 18.82 11.22
CA VAL A 456 4.55 19.24 9.82
C VAL A 456 5.81 19.99 9.37
N VAL A 457 6.11 21.16 9.95
CA VAL A 457 7.22 22.01 9.52
C VAL A 457 8.58 21.37 9.80
N GLN A 458 8.90 21.14 11.08
CA GLN A 458 10.21 20.61 11.47
C GLN A 458 10.46 19.21 10.91
N GLN A 459 9.41 18.37 10.86
CA GLN A 459 9.50 17.05 10.28
C GLN A 459 9.84 17.10 8.79
N HIS A 460 9.13 17.93 8.02
CA HIS A 460 9.39 18.06 6.58
C HIS A 460 10.79 18.60 6.31
N GLN A 461 11.24 19.60 7.08
CA GLN A 461 12.62 20.11 6.97
C GLN A 461 13.64 18.99 7.22
N SER A 462 13.51 18.25 8.32
CA SER A 462 14.40 17.14 8.68
C SER A 462 14.45 16.08 7.57
N MET A 463 13.28 15.61 7.11
CA MET A 463 13.16 14.61 6.05
C MET A 463 13.72 15.09 4.70
N SER A 464 13.61 16.40 4.40
CA SER A 464 14.11 16.94 3.13
C SER A 464 15.63 16.94 3.06
N TYR A 465 16.31 17.24 4.17
CA TYR A 465 17.77 17.18 4.27
C TYR A 465 18.30 15.74 4.29
N GLU A 466 17.58 14.79 4.87
CA GLU A 466 17.96 13.36 4.80
C GLU A 466 17.87 12.81 3.37
N LYS A 467 16.78 13.13 2.65
CA LYS A 467 16.54 12.58 1.31
C LYS A 467 17.39 13.21 0.23
N THR A 468 17.75 14.48 0.43
CA THR A 468 18.56 15.24 -0.52
C THR A 468 19.62 15.94 0.30
N ALA A 469 20.88 15.52 0.19
CA ALA A 469 21.97 16.10 0.97
C ALA A 469 22.07 17.64 0.80
N ALA A 470 21.47 18.19 -0.26
CA ALA A 470 21.38 19.62 -0.54
C ALA A 470 20.06 20.30 -0.11
N GLY A 471 19.04 19.56 0.35
CA GLY A 471 17.72 20.08 0.72
C GLY A 471 16.91 20.65 -0.46
N ASP A 472 17.28 20.34 -1.70
CA ASP A 472 16.70 20.92 -2.93
C ASP A 472 15.21 20.59 -3.13
N ARG A 473 14.67 19.62 -2.39
CA ARG A 473 13.24 19.26 -2.36
C ARG A 473 12.47 19.84 -1.19
N CYS A 474 13.05 20.77 -0.42
CA CYS A 474 12.37 21.38 0.71
C CYS A 474 11.28 22.37 0.25
N LEU A 475 10.03 21.91 0.29
CA LEU A 475 8.85 22.73 -0.02
C LEU A 475 8.53 23.83 0.99
N LEU A 476 8.97 23.73 2.25
CA LEU A 476 8.70 24.71 3.30
C LEU A 476 10.02 25.24 3.89
N GLN A 477 10.23 26.54 3.78
CA GLN A 477 11.37 27.24 4.37
C GLN A 477 10.89 28.09 5.55
N VAL A 478 11.70 28.16 6.61
CA VAL A 478 11.38 28.92 7.81
C VAL A 478 12.36 30.08 7.92
N GLU A 479 11.83 31.31 7.85
CA GLU A 479 12.56 32.56 8.00
C GLU A 479 12.06 33.30 9.24
N GLY A 480 12.78 33.15 10.36
CA GLY A 480 12.31 33.65 11.65
C GLY A 480 11.01 32.95 12.09
N SER A 481 9.92 33.70 12.21
CA SER A 481 8.58 33.18 12.53
C SER A 481 7.70 32.93 11.29
N ARG A 482 8.21 33.21 10.09
CA ARG A 482 7.47 33.10 8.83
C ARG A 482 7.84 31.80 8.12
N ILE A 483 6.84 31.18 7.50
CA ILE A 483 6.96 29.98 6.69
C ILE A 483 6.69 30.38 5.24
N ILE A 484 7.61 30.05 4.34
CA ILE A 484 7.54 30.33 2.91
C ILE A 484 7.47 28.99 2.17
N ALA A 485 6.63 28.89 1.14
CA ALA A 485 6.57 27.72 0.28
C ALA A 485 7.27 27.97 -1.06
N SER A 486 8.03 26.98 -1.53
CA SER A 486 8.78 27.03 -2.80
C SER A 486 8.08 26.31 -3.96
N GLY A 487 6.87 25.77 -3.73
CA GLY A 487 6.10 25.03 -4.72
C GLY A 487 4.73 24.60 -4.20
N SER A 488 3.99 23.83 -5.00
CA SER A 488 2.68 23.30 -4.63
C SER A 488 2.74 21.83 -4.20
N TYR A 489 1.79 21.43 -3.36
CA TYR A 489 1.60 20.05 -2.96
C TYR A 489 0.11 19.75 -2.78
N ASP A 490 -0.46 18.96 -3.68
CA ASP A 490 -1.90 18.65 -3.74
C ASP A 490 -2.19 17.15 -3.53
N ARG A 491 -1.18 16.37 -3.13
CA ARG A 491 -1.27 14.90 -3.08
C ARG A 491 -1.28 14.39 -1.64
N ILE A 492 -2.45 14.37 -1.00
CA ILE A 492 -2.63 13.68 0.27
C ILE A 492 -2.74 12.18 0.00
N GLY A 493 -1.79 11.40 0.51
CA GLY A 493 -1.69 9.94 0.55
C GLY A 493 -2.10 9.19 -0.72
N MET A 494 -1.17 8.53 -1.41
CA MET A 494 -1.59 7.50 -2.37
C MET A 494 -2.14 6.31 -1.58
N GLY A 495 -3.45 6.01 -1.73
CA GLY A 495 -4.16 4.97 -0.97
C GLY A 495 -3.45 3.61 -0.98
N ASN A 496 -3.83 2.70 -0.08
CA ASN A 496 -3.13 1.45 0.22
C ASN A 496 -2.79 0.60 -1.04
N PRO A 497 -1.57 0.70 -1.62
CA PRO A 497 -1.24 -0.02 -2.86
C PRO A 497 -1.18 -1.54 -2.64
N ARG A 498 -1.11 -1.96 -1.38
CA ARG A 498 -0.93 -3.34 -0.97
C ARG A 498 -2.22 -4.16 -1.05
N LEU A 499 -3.40 -3.53 -0.88
CA LEU A 499 -4.69 -4.23 -1.03
C LEU A 499 -4.96 -4.57 -2.49
N ARG A 500 -4.85 -3.59 -3.40
CA ARG A 500 -5.07 -3.81 -4.84
C ARG A 500 -4.15 -4.90 -5.39
N SER A 501 -2.89 -4.90 -4.93
CA SER A 501 -1.92 -5.95 -5.27
C SER A 501 -2.35 -7.32 -4.74
N ALA A 502 -2.85 -7.39 -3.50
CA ALA A 502 -3.35 -8.64 -2.92
C ALA A 502 -4.62 -9.17 -3.64
N LEU A 503 -5.59 -8.31 -3.93
CA LEU A 503 -6.78 -8.67 -4.71
C LEU A 503 -6.37 -9.19 -6.09
N ARG A 504 -5.45 -8.51 -6.77
CA ARG A 504 -4.94 -8.95 -8.07
C ARG A 504 -4.20 -10.28 -7.98
N ILE A 505 -3.37 -10.50 -6.96
CA ILE A 505 -2.73 -11.81 -6.71
C ILE A 505 -3.78 -12.90 -6.55
N LEU A 506 -4.82 -12.69 -5.73
CA LEU A 506 -5.90 -13.65 -5.53
C LEU A 506 -6.67 -13.94 -6.83
N SER A 507 -6.89 -12.92 -7.68
CA SER A 507 -7.49 -13.09 -9.00
C SER A 507 -6.57 -13.85 -9.97
N ASP A 508 -5.29 -13.49 -10.05
CA ASP A 508 -4.31 -14.17 -10.91
C ASP A 508 -4.16 -15.65 -10.49
N LEU A 509 -4.29 -15.97 -9.19
CA LEU A 509 -4.32 -17.33 -8.66
C LEU A 509 -5.67 -18.04 -8.84
N ALA A 510 -6.64 -17.43 -9.52
CA ALA A 510 -8.00 -17.94 -9.73
C ALA A 510 -8.75 -18.29 -8.42
N LEU A 511 -8.52 -17.51 -7.36
CA LEU A 511 -9.25 -17.63 -6.08
C LEU A 511 -10.37 -16.59 -5.97
N LEU A 512 -10.20 -15.44 -6.63
CA LEU A 512 -11.22 -14.41 -6.80
C LEU A 512 -11.52 -14.18 -8.29
N ARG A 513 -12.73 -13.68 -8.56
CA ARG A 513 -13.13 -13.14 -9.86
C ARG A 513 -13.96 -11.88 -9.68
N GLU A 514 -13.83 -10.95 -10.60
CA GLU A 514 -14.71 -9.79 -10.72
C GLU A 514 -15.84 -10.16 -11.69
N THR A 515 -17.08 -9.96 -11.29
CA THR A 515 -18.26 -10.18 -12.14
C THR A 515 -18.47 -8.99 -13.09
N THR A 516 -19.36 -9.15 -14.07
CA THR A 516 -19.61 -8.11 -15.10
C THR A 516 -20.20 -6.82 -14.53
N ASP A 517 -20.81 -6.90 -13.35
CA ASP A 517 -21.34 -5.80 -12.55
C ASP A 517 -20.28 -5.17 -11.61
N GLY A 518 -19.03 -5.68 -11.61
CA GLY A 518 -17.94 -5.18 -10.76
C GLY A 518 -17.88 -5.80 -9.36
N ALA A 519 -18.80 -6.70 -8.99
CA ALA A 519 -18.74 -7.35 -7.69
C ALA A 519 -17.55 -8.32 -7.60
N THR A 520 -17.01 -8.50 -6.39
CA THR A 520 -15.88 -9.41 -6.15
C THR A 520 -16.39 -10.71 -5.55
N ARG A 521 -16.18 -11.84 -6.23
CA ARG A 521 -16.67 -13.15 -5.80
C ARG A 521 -15.56 -14.19 -5.71
N LEU A 522 -15.71 -15.14 -4.79
CA LEU A 522 -14.83 -16.31 -4.74
C LEU A 522 -15.11 -17.21 -5.94
N THR A 523 -14.05 -17.86 -6.42
CA THR A 523 -14.19 -19.03 -7.29
C THR A 523 -14.45 -20.27 -6.44
N GLY A 524 -14.86 -21.39 -7.06
CA GLY A 524 -14.99 -22.65 -6.33
C GLY A 524 -13.67 -23.15 -5.71
N ASP A 525 -12.52 -22.81 -6.33
CA ASP A 525 -11.20 -23.04 -5.73
C ASP A 525 -10.94 -22.13 -4.53
N GLY A 526 -11.34 -20.87 -4.62
CA GLY A 526 -11.24 -19.89 -3.53
C GLY A 526 -12.03 -20.30 -2.30
N THR A 527 -13.26 -20.76 -2.48
CA THR A 527 -14.11 -21.28 -1.38
C THR A 527 -13.46 -22.47 -0.70
N ARG A 528 -13.09 -23.52 -1.45
CA ARG A 528 -12.45 -24.71 -0.87
C ARG A 528 -11.17 -24.37 -0.12
N LEU A 529 -10.31 -23.53 -0.71
CA LEU A 529 -9.06 -23.14 -0.06
C LEU A 529 -9.33 -22.37 1.24
N LEU A 530 -10.28 -21.44 1.24
CA LEU A 530 -10.63 -20.68 2.43
C LEU A 530 -11.14 -21.60 3.55
N ASP A 531 -12.07 -22.51 3.23
CA ASP A 531 -12.65 -23.45 4.19
C ASP A 531 -11.58 -24.38 4.79
N ASP A 532 -10.70 -24.93 3.95
CA ASP A 532 -9.59 -25.80 4.38
C ASP A 532 -8.61 -25.05 5.31
N GLU A 533 -8.24 -23.82 4.96
CA GLU A 533 -7.26 -23.06 5.75
C GLU A 533 -7.87 -22.49 7.03
N LEU A 534 -9.14 -22.11 7.05
CA LEU A 534 -9.83 -21.70 8.28
C LEU A 534 -10.00 -22.86 9.25
N SER A 535 -10.30 -24.06 8.75
CA SER A 535 -10.39 -25.27 9.58
C SER A 535 -9.05 -25.56 10.27
N LYS A 536 -7.94 -25.51 9.52
CA LYS A 536 -6.59 -25.70 10.07
C LYS A 536 -6.19 -24.65 11.11
N LEU A 537 -6.67 -23.42 10.97
CA LEU A 537 -6.40 -22.35 11.94
C LEU A 537 -7.27 -22.46 13.19
N ALA A 538 -8.44 -23.10 13.10
CA ALA A 538 -9.30 -23.35 14.27
C ALA A 538 -8.77 -24.49 15.15
N ASP A 539 -8.01 -25.42 14.57
CA ASP A 539 -7.36 -26.53 15.28
C ASP A 539 -6.05 -26.13 16.00
N GLN A 540 -5.56 -24.90 15.79
CA GLN A 540 -4.34 -24.33 16.41
C GLN A 540 -4.70 -23.44 17.59
#